data_AF-A0A2V9NWD2-F1
#
_entry.id   AF-A0A2V9NWD2-F1
#
_cell.length_a   1.000
_cell.length_b   1.000
_cell.length_c   1.000
_cell.angle_alpha   90.00
_cell.angle_beta   90.00
_cell.angle_gamma   90.00
#
_symmetry.space_group_name_H-M   'P 1'
#
loop_
_entity.id
_entity.type
_entity.pdbx_description
1 polymer ?
#
loop_
_entity_poly.entity_id
_entity_poly.type
_entity_poly.pdbx_seq_one_letter_code
_entity_poly.pdbx_strand_id
1 'polypeptide(L)'
;VEDLHPERDLSRHPLFQVMFALQNAPTHPLALAGMHVTPVHLPAVSTHFDLELALRADGDSWAGSFSYNTDLFDTATIQRMEAHYQTLLATMLTEPERSVWRVPMLSAAERQQILVEWNQTQREYPRNKCVHQLFEEQVERTPEAVAVV
;
A
#
# COMPACT_ATOMS: atom_id res chain seq x y z
N VAL A 1 -13.51 20.97 19.73
CA VAL A 1 -13.92 21.17 18.32
C VAL A 1 -14.46 22.58 18.12
N GLU A 2 -15.21 23.13 19.09
CA GLU A 2 -15.70 24.51 19.07
C GLU A 2 -14.58 25.55 18.96
N ASP A 3 -13.43 25.36 19.64
CA ASP A 3 -12.32 26.32 19.58
C ASP A 3 -11.52 26.34 18.27
N LEU A 4 -11.62 25.28 17.45
CA LEU A 4 -10.76 25.11 16.27
C LEU A 4 -11.37 25.69 14.99
N HIS A 5 -12.68 26.00 14.99
CA HIS A 5 -13.44 26.47 13.83
C HIS A 5 -13.00 25.86 12.47
N PRO A 6 -12.87 24.53 12.33
CA PRO A 6 -12.48 23.94 11.06
C PRO A 6 -13.54 24.23 10.00
N GLU A 7 -13.11 24.57 8.77
CA GLU A 7 -14.03 24.70 7.64
C GLU A 7 -14.78 23.38 7.46
N ARG A 8 -16.12 23.48 7.41
CA ARG A 8 -16.98 22.31 7.23
C ARG A 8 -16.93 21.86 5.78
N ASP A 9 -16.11 20.85 5.51
CA ASP A 9 -16.17 20.06 4.29
C ASP A 9 -17.00 18.79 4.55
N LEU A 10 -18.09 18.62 3.81
CA LEU A 10 -18.96 17.44 3.94
C LEU A 10 -18.34 16.17 3.35
N SER A 11 -17.25 16.29 2.58
CA SER A 11 -16.54 15.16 1.99
C SER A 11 -15.48 14.55 2.90
N ARG A 12 -15.17 15.17 4.04
CA ARG A 12 -14.07 14.74 4.93
C ARG A 12 -14.43 14.90 6.40
N HIS A 13 -13.84 14.05 7.23
CA HIS A 13 -13.87 14.32 8.66
C HIS A 13 -13.04 15.57 9.00
N PRO A 14 -13.54 16.48 9.86
CA PRO A 14 -13.00 17.83 10.02
C PRO A 14 -11.68 17.92 10.79
N LEU A 15 -11.21 16.84 11.42
CA LEU A 15 -10.01 16.85 12.26
C LEU A 15 -8.97 15.79 11.87
N PHE A 16 -9.41 14.59 11.52
CA PHE A 16 -8.55 13.50 11.08
C PHE A 16 -9.33 12.58 10.16
N GLN A 17 -8.62 11.92 9.24
CA GLN A 17 -9.22 11.03 8.24
C GLN A 17 -8.76 9.58 8.41
N VAL A 18 -7.78 9.34 9.28
CA VAL A 18 -7.23 8.01 9.57
C VAL A 18 -7.41 7.71 11.05
N MET A 19 -8.00 6.56 11.37
CA MET A 19 -8.20 6.08 12.73
C MET A 19 -7.32 4.86 13.02
N PHE A 20 -6.70 4.83 14.20
CA PHE A 20 -6.04 3.65 14.74
C PHE A 20 -6.71 3.26 16.06
N ALA A 21 -7.29 2.06 16.11
CA ALA A 21 -7.97 1.54 17.27
C ALA A 21 -7.24 0.29 17.80
N LEU A 22 -6.81 0.34 19.07
CA LEU A 22 -6.20 -0.80 19.74
C LEU A 22 -7.13 -1.30 20.85
N GLN A 23 -7.73 -2.47 20.65
CA GLN A 23 -8.58 -3.15 21.62
C GLN A 23 -7.73 -4.15 22.41
N ASN A 24 -7.22 -3.69 23.56
CA ASN A 24 -6.44 -4.50 24.49
C ASN A 24 -7.25 -5.02 25.69
N ALA A 25 -8.57 -4.78 25.72
CA ALA A 25 -9.43 -5.26 26.78
C ALA A 25 -9.61 -6.79 26.67
N PRO A 26 -9.55 -7.53 27.79
CA PRO A 26 -9.77 -8.98 27.78
C PRO A 26 -11.19 -9.28 27.30
N THR A 27 -11.30 -9.96 26.16
CA THR A 27 -12.57 -10.51 25.69
C THR A 27 -12.89 -11.77 26.49
N HIS A 28 -13.79 -11.64 27.45
CA HIS A 28 -14.35 -12.80 28.13
C HIS A 28 -15.38 -13.47 27.22
N PRO A 29 -15.35 -14.81 27.07
CA PRO A 29 -16.42 -15.52 26.39
C PRO A 29 -17.76 -15.17 27.04
N LEU A 30 -18.75 -14.83 26.22
CA LEU A 30 -20.11 -14.61 26.72
C LEU A 30 -20.66 -15.96 27.21
N ALA A 31 -20.64 -16.16 28.54
CA ALA A 31 -21.15 -17.37 29.16
C ALA A 31 -22.63 -17.21 29.47
N LEU A 32 -23.47 -17.91 28.70
CA LEU A 32 -24.90 -18.06 28.98
C LEU A 32 -25.15 -19.49 29.46
N ALA A 33 -25.87 -19.63 30.59
CA ALA A 33 -26.11 -20.94 31.20
C ALA A 33 -26.79 -21.90 30.19
N GLY A 34 -26.13 -23.03 29.91
CA GLY A 34 -26.63 -24.05 29.00
C GLY A 34 -26.51 -23.73 27.50
N MET A 35 -25.77 -22.67 27.11
CA MET A 35 -25.59 -22.30 25.70
C MET A 35 -24.12 -22.15 25.32
N HIS A 36 -23.77 -22.59 24.11
CA HIS A 36 -22.49 -22.28 23.48
C HIS A 36 -22.66 -21.05 22.59
N VAL A 37 -21.91 -19.98 22.88
CA VAL A 37 -21.92 -18.75 22.09
C VAL A 37 -20.58 -18.62 21.37
N THR A 38 -20.62 -18.57 20.05
CA THR A 38 -19.44 -18.25 19.23
C THR A 38 -19.64 -16.91 18.53
N PRO A 39 -18.66 -15.99 18.58
CA PRO A 39 -18.72 -14.76 17.81
C PRO A 39 -18.85 -15.07 16.32
N VAL A 40 -19.70 -14.30 15.62
CA VAL A 40 -19.78 -14.31 14.17
C VAL A 40 -19.27 -12.97 13.68
N HIS A 41 -18.17 -12.98 12.92
CA HIS A 41 -17.64 -11.77 12.29
C HIS A 41 -18.51 -11.40 11.10
N LEU A 42 -19.20 -10.27 11.21
CA LEU A 42 -19.87 -9.65 10.08
C LEU A 42 -18.88 -8.77 9.32
N PRO A 43 -18.87 -8.78 7.98
CA PRO A 43 -18.09 -7.82 7.23
C PRO A 43 -18.55 -6.40 7.58
N ALA A 44 -17.62 -5.54 7.97
CA ALA A 44 -17.92 -4.13 8.23
C ALA A 44 -18.44 -3.49 6.93
N VAL A 45 -19.66 -2.95 6.97
CA VAL A 45 -20.37 -2.47 5.78
C VAL A 45 -19.98 -1.01 5.44
N SER A 46 -19.40 -0.28 6.38
CA SER A 46 -18.95 1.10 6.18
C SER A 46 -17.94 1.51 7.23
N THR A 47 -16.94 2.31 6.84
CA THR A 47 -16.09 3.08 7.76
C THR A 47 -16.60 4.51 7.84
N HIS A 48 -16.52 5.13 9.01
CA HIS A 48 -16.78 6.57 9.15
C HIS A 48 -15.58 7.40 8.65
N PHE A 49 -14.38 6.82 8.63
CA PHE A 49 -13.12 7.47 8.25
C PHE A 49 -12.63 7.02 6.87
N ASP A 50 -11.75 7.77 6.23
CA ASP A 50 -11.14 7.37 4.95
C ASP A 50 -10.40 6.03 5.10
N LEU A 51 -9.70 5.83 6.23
CA LEU A 51 -9.01 4.60 6.60
C LEU A 51 -9.07 4.36 8.11
N GLU A 52 -9.36 3.14 8.52
CA GLU A 52 -9.32 2.70 9.91
C GLU A 52 -8.54 1.38 10.02
N LEU A 53 -7.55 1.35 10.91
CA LEU A 53 -6.86 0.13 11.33
C LEU A 53 -7.31 -0.21 12.75
N ALA A 54 -8.01 -1.33 12.90
CA ALA A 54 -8.36 -1.90 14.20
C ALA A 54 -7.46 -3.10 14.50
N LEU A 55 -6.83 -3.11 15.67
CA LEU A 55 -6.02 -4.21 16.19
C LEU A 55 -6.58 -4.69 17.53
N ARG A 56 -6.57 -6.00 17.74
CA ARG A 56 -6.93 -6.64 19.02
C ARG A 56 -5.95 -7.74 19.36
N ALA A 57 -5.72 -7.96 20.65
CA ALA A 57 -4.98 -9.13 21.11
C ALA A 57 -5.81 -10.39 20.84
N ASP A 58 -5.14 -11.45 20.36
CA ASP A 58 -5.74 -12.76 20.08
C ASP A 58 -4.77 -13.86 20.52
N GLY A 59 -4.84 -14.19 21.81
CA GLY A 59 -3.86 -15.06 22.48
C GLY A 59 -2.46 -14.44 22.46
N ASP A 60 -1.49 -15.18 21.92
CA ASP A 60 -0.10 -14.74 21.71
C ASP A 60 0.10 -13.98 20.39
N SER A 61 -0.99 -13.72 19.65
CA SER A 61 -0.96 -13.04 18.36
C SER A 61 -1.79 -11.76 18.38
N TRP A 62 -1.68 -10.98 17.32
CA TRP A 62 -2.53 -9.82 17.07
C TRP A 62 -3.41 -10.10 15.87
N ALA A 63 -4.71 -9.87 16.03
CA ALA A 63 -5.65 -9.87 14.93
C ALA A 63 -6.01 -8.43 14.58
N GLY A 64 -6.21 -8.15 13.29
CA GLY A 64 -6.54 -6.82 12.84
C GLY A 64 -7.33 -6.78 11.55
N SER A 65 -7.91 -5.62 11.27
CA SER A 65 -8.63 -5.37 10.03
C SER A 65 -8.47 -3.92 9.60
N PHE A 66 -8.34 -3.72 8.29
CA PHE A 66 -8.48 -2.42 7.65
C PHE A 66 -9.91 -2.22 7.18
N SER A 67 -10.53 -1.11 7.59
CA SER A 67 -11.78 -0.61 7.01
C SER A 67 -11.47 0.67 6.25
N TYR A 68 -11.95 0.82 5.02
CA TYR A 68 -11.54 1.92 4.15
C TYR A 68 -12.67 2.35 3.22
N ASN A 69 -12.61 3.62 2.81
CA ASN A 69 -13.53 4.16 1.82
C ASN A 69 -13.15 3.64 0.42
N THR A 70 -14.04 2.86 -0.19
CA THR A 70 -13.83 2.25 -1.52
C THR A 70 -13.82 3.26 -2.67
N ASP A 71 -14.34 4.46 -2.45
CA ASP A 71 -14.24 5.56 -3.44
C ASP A 71 -12.82 6.16 -3.46
N LEU A 72 -12.02 5.93 -2.41
CA LEU A 72 -10.67 6.45 -2.26
C LEU A 72 -9.60 5.37 -2.44
N PHE A 73 -9.86 4.14 -2.00
CA PHE A 73 -8.90 3.05 -1.99
C PHE A 73 -9.46 1.79 -2.62
N ASP A 74 -8.67 1.18 -3.50
CA ASP A 74 -8.92 -0.19 -3.95
C ASP A 74 -8.30 -1.21 -2.98
N THR A 75 -8.78 -2.46 -3.07
CA THR A 75 -8.29 -3.56 -2.24
C THR A 75 -6.79 -3.78 -2.38
N ALA A 76 -6.24 -3.64 -3.59
CA ALA A 76 -4.83 -3.84 -3.86
C ALA A 76 -3.96 -2.80 -3.13
N THR A 77 -4.45 -1.56 -3.00
CA THR A 77 -3.77 -0.49 -2.27
C THR A 77 -3.72 -0.77 -0.79
N ILE A 78 -4.81 -1.24 -0.20
CA ILE A 78 -4.86 -1.58 1.21
C ILE A 78 -4.00 -2.81 1.53
N GLN A 79 -3.96 -3.81 0.64
CA GLN A 79 -3.04 -4.94 0.77
C GLN A 79 -1.56 -4.50 0.72
N ARG A 80 -1.20 -3.54 -0.13
CA ARG A 80 0.15 -2.96 -0.12
C ARG A 80 0.44 -2.22 1.18
N MET A 81 -0.49 -1.41 1.67
CA MET A 81 -0.35 -0.70 2.95
C MET A 81 -0.22 -1.67 4.14
N GLU A 82 -0.94 -2.78 4.14
CA GLU A 82 -0.81 -3.85 5.13
C GLU A 82 0.62 -4.42 5.11
N ALA A 83 1.15 -4.76 3.93
CA ALA A 83 2.52 -5.26 3.79
C ALA A 83 3.57 -4.22 4.24
N HIS A 84 3.33 -2.93 4.00
CA HIS A 84 4.18 -1.84 4.51
C HIS A 84 4.15 -1.80 6.02
N TYR A 85 2.97 -1.86 6.62
CA TYR A 85 2.80 -1.83 8.07
C TYR A 85 3.52 -3.00 8.74
N GLN A 86 3.40 -4.20 8.18
CA GLN A 86 4.14 -5.38 8.66
C GLN A 86 5.65 -5.20 8.54
N THR A 87 6.15 -4.64 7.44
CA THR A 87 7.59 -4.38 7.23
C THR A 87 8.13 -3.38 8.25
N LEU A 88 7.38 -2.31 8.52
CA LEU A 88 7.72 -1.30 9.53
C LEU A 88 7.78 -1.94 10.92
N LEU A 89 6.75 -2.67 11.33
CA LEU A 89 6.69 -3.34 12.63
C LEU A 89 7.83 -4.34 12.80
N ALA A 90 8.08 -5.19 11.80
CA ALA A 90 9.14 -6.18 11.85
C ALA A 90 10.51 -5.50 12.07
N THR A 91 10.80 -4.42 11.32
CA THR A 91 12.07 -3.71 11.45
C THR A 91 12.20 -3.02 12.81
N MET A 92 11.14 -2.37 13.30
CA MET A 92 11.15 -1.69 14.60
C MET A 92 11.36 -2.68 15.75
N LEU A 93 10.85 -3.92 15.63
CA LEU A 93 11.05 -4.97 16.62
C LEU A 93 12.47 -5.56 16.58
N THR A 94 13.06 -5.74 15.39
CA THR A 94 14.40 -6.32 15.27
C THR A 94 15.53 -5.31 15.47
N GLU A 95 15.27 -4.03 15.18
CA GLU A 95 16.25 -2.95 15.23
C GLU A 95 15.68 -1.69 15.93
N PRO A 96 15.39 -1.76 17.25
CA PRO A 96 14.68 -0.69 17.97
C PRO A 96 15.45 0.63 18.03
N GLU A 97 16.78 0.60 17.98
CA GLU A 97 17.65 1.78 18.00
C GLU A 97 17.83 2.41 16.61
N ARG A 98 17.27 1.79 15.55
CA ARG A 98 17.37 2.33 14.20
C ARG A 98 16.59 3.63 14.10
N SER A 99 17.22 4.66 13.53
CA SER A 99 16.54 5.91 13.23
C SER A 99 15.30 5.65 12.36
N VAL A 100 14.16 6.25 12.73
CA VAL A 100 12.87 6.13 12.02
C VAL A 100 13.01 6.42 10.52
N TRP A 101 13.83 7.40 10.14
CA TRP A 101 14.11 7.77 8.75
C TRP A 101 14.76 6.65 7.91
N ARG A 102 15.32 5.63 8.56
CA ARG A 102 16.02 4.51 7.91
C ARG A 102 15.22 3.21 7.95
N VAL A 103 14.02 3.22 8.53
CA VAL A 103 13.14 2.05 8.57
C VAL A 103 12.56 1.85 7.16
N PRO A 104 12.72 0.67 6.54
CA PRO A 104 12.15 0.41 5.22
C PRO A 104 10.63 0.33 5.33
N MET A 105 9.94 1.05 4.44
CA MET A 105 8.48 0.96 4.30
C MET A 105 8.07 -0.11 3.29
N LEU A 106 8.78 -0.19 2.16
CA LEU A 106 8.47 -1.14 1.09
C LEU A 106 8.85 -2.55 1.50
N SER A 107 7.98 -3.51 1.17
CA SER A 107 8.33 -4.92 1.26
C SER A 107 9.49 -5.26 0.31
N ALA A 108 10.20 -6.36 0.57
CA ALA A 108 11.28 -6.80 -0.30
C ALA A 108 10.79 -7.08 -1.74
N ALA A 109 9.61 -7.67 -1.88
CA ALA A 109 8.99 -7.96 -3.17
C ALA A 109 8.65 -6.68 -3.96
N GLU A 110 8.04 -5.71 -3.31
CA GLU A 110 7.69 -4.44 -3.95
C GLU A 110 8.93 -3.61 -4.30
N ARG A 111 9.94 -3.59 -3.43
CA ARG A 111 11.23 -2.96 -3.74
C ARG A 111 11.87 -3.58 -4.98
N GLN A 112 11.83 -4.91 -5.10
CA GLN A 112 12.33 -5.62 -6.28
C GLN A 112 11.55 -5.23 -7.54
N GLN A 113 10.22 -5.19 -7.45
CA GLN A 113 9.37 -4.80 -8.57
C GLN A 113 9.70 -3.38 -9.05
N ILE A 114 9.75 -2.42 -8.13
CA ILE A 114 9.99 -1.00 -8.45
C ILE A 114 11.41 -0.79 -8.98
N LEU A 115 12.43 -1.32 -8.30
CA LEU A 115 13.83 -1.02 -8.64
C LEU A 115 14.37 -1.86 -9.79
N VAL A 116 13.85 -3.06 -10.00
CA VAL A 116 14.36 -4.00 -10.99
C VAL A 116 13.34 -4.23 -12.07
N GLU A 117 12.21 -4.86 -11.77
CA GLU A 117 11.28 -5.36 -12.81
C GLU A 117 10.76 -4.26 -13.73
N TRP A 118 10.30 -3.14 -13.16
CA TRP A 118 9.84 -1.99 -13.94
C TRP A 118 10.97 -1.26 -14.67
N ASN A 119 12.21 -1.40 -14.20
CA ASN A 119 13.40 -0.78 -14.77
C ASN A 119 14.21 -1.70 -15.71
N GLN A 120 13.68 -2.88 -16.06
CA GLN A 120 14.30 -3.80 -17.04
C GLN A 120 14.14 -3.28 -18.49
N THR A 121 14.63 -2.07 -18.76
CA THR A 121 14.54 -1.39 -20.06
C THR A 121 15.78 -1.58 -20.93
N GLN A 122 16.79 -2.30 -20.44
CA GLN A 122 18.00 -2.57 -21.20
C GLN A 122 17.69 -3.39 -22.46
N ARG A 123 18.02 -2.81 -23.61
CA ARG A 123 17.96 -3.46 -24.92
C ARG A 123 19.30 -3.29 -25.62
N GLU A 124 19.67 -4.29 -26.41
CA GLU A 124 20.79 -4.16 -27.33
C GLU A 124 20.42 -3.23 -28.48
N TYR A 125 21.30 -2.27 -28.75
CA TYR A 125 21.21 -1.39 -29.91
C TYR A 125 22.63 -0.99 -30.34
N PRO A 126 22.84 -0.57 -31.60
CA PRO A 126 24.15 -0.14 -32.08
C PRO A 126 24.63 1.11 -31.31
N ARG A 127 25.53 0.93 -30.33
CA ARG A 127 26.09 2.03 -29.53
C ARG A 127 27.25 2.75 -30.21
N ASN A 128 27.83 2.12 -31.21
CA ASN A 128 28.97 2.62 -31.97
C ASN A 128 28.56 3.36 -33.25
N LYS A 129 27.25 3.50 -33.52
CA LYS A 129 26.74 4.19 -34.71
C LYS A 129 25.87 5.36 -34.31
N CYS A 130 26.05 6.47 -35.02
CA CYS A 130 25.15 7.60 -34.94
C CYS A 130 23.87 7.35 -35.75
N VAL A 131 22.79 8.06 -35.43
CA VAL A 131 21.51 7.94 -36.15
C VAL A 131 21.66 8.20 -37.66
N HIS A 132 22.50 9.16 -38.06
CA HIS A 132 22.73 9.44 -39.49
C HIS A 132 23.40 8.27 -40.22
N GLN A 133 24.30 7.53 -39.56
CA GLN A 133 24.96 6.36 -40.16
C GLN A 133 23.97 5.20 -40.35
N LEU A 134 23.03 5.03 -39.40
CA LEU A 134 21.94 4.07 -39.56
C LEU A 134 21.00 4.46 -40.71
N PHE A 135 20.80 5.77 -40.94
CA PHE A 135 20.02 6.27 -42.06
C PHE A 135 20.73 6.07 -43.40
N GLU A 136 22.03 6.37 -43.48
CA GLU A 136 22.87 6.12 -44.66
C GLU A 136 22.84 4.62 -45.05
N GLU A 137 23.03 3.72 -44.09
CA GLU A 137 22.91 2.27 -44.33
C GLU A 137 21.52 1.86 -44.83
N GLN A 138 20.46 2.54 -44.39
CA GLN A 138 19.11 2.28 -44.87
C GLN A 138 18.90 2.77 -46.31
N VAL A 139 19.49 3.92 -46.68
CA VAL A 139 19.48 4.43 -48.06
C VAL A 139 20.21 3.47 -49.00
N GLU A 140 21.38 2.96 -48.59
CA GLU A 140 22.13 1.98 -49.38
C GLU A 140 21.35 0.66 -49.56
N ARG A 141 20.61 0.22 -48.53
CA ARG A 141 19.83 -1.02 -48.58
C ARG A 141 18.58 -0.92 -49.45
N THR A 142 17.90 0.22 -49.44
CA THR A 142 16.61 0.40 -50.14
C THR A 142 16.52 1.79 -50.78
N PRO A 143 17.26 2.06 -51.87
CA PRO A 143 17.39 3.41 -52.43
C PRO A 143 16.09 3.94 -53.06
N GLU A 144 15.27 3.06 -53.64
CA GLU A 144 14.03 3.43 -54.33
C GLU A 144 12.80 3.47 -53.41
N ALA A 145 12.98 3.20 -52.11
CA ALA A 145 11.87 3.23 -51.16
C ALA A 145 11.49 4.68 -50.82
N VAL A 146 10.19 4.99 -50.86
CA VAL A 146 9.68 6.32 -50.45
C VAL A 146 9.98 6.55 -48.98
N ALA A 147 10.77 7.57 -48.67
CA ALA A 147 11.18 7.92 -47.30
C ALA A 147 10.26 8.96 -46.63
N VAL A 148 9.60 9.82 -47.41
CA VAL A 148 8.70 10.88 -46.92
C VAL A 148 7.59 11.17 -47.94
N VAL A 149 6.39 11.53 -47.47
CA VAL A 149 5.21 11.92 -48.27
C VAL A 149 4.68 13.26 -47.76
#